data_AF-A0A7C5QHU5-F1
#
_entry.id   AF-A0A7C5QHU5-F1
#
_cell.length_a   1.000
_cell.length_b   1.000
_cell.length_c   1.000
_cell.angle_alpha   90.00
_cell.angle_beta   90.00
_cell.angle_gamma   90.00
#
_symmetry.space_group_name_H-M   'P 1'
#
loop_
_entity.id
_entity.type
_entity.pdbx_description
1 polymer ?
#
loop_
_entity_poly.entity_id
_entity_poly.type
_entity_poly.pdbx_seq_one_letter_code
_entity_poly.pdbx_strand_id
1 'polypeptide(L)'
;MRKYLVAILILGFCNLACSAHPGKTNEEIRQVLESQKEAWNRGDLEGYMVYYWKSDELTFQSGANRIKGWNTLYERYKKSYSGEKMGQLDFSDLEVKLLGRDYAFVLGRWRLMIKDEEKGGVFTLILKRFPAGWRIIHDHTS
;
A
#
# COMPACT_ATOMS: atom_id res chain seq x y z
N MET A 1 -30.80 -37.05 -49.65
CA MET A 1 -29.63 -37.34 -48.80
C MET A 1 -28.62 -36.24 -49.07
N ARG A 2 -28.37 -35.29 -48.18
CA ARG A 2 -27.30 -35.38 -47.17
C ARG A 2 -27.50 -34.21 -46.18
N LYS A 3 -27.80 -34.53 -44.92
CA LYS A 3 -27.97 -33.61 -43.78
C LYS A 3 -26.63 -33.54 -43.05
N TYR A 4 -25.96 -32.38 -42.95
CA TYR A 4 -24.88 -32.13 -41.97
C TYR A 4 -24.83 -30.61 -41.73
N LEU A 5 -25.37 -30.10 -40.61
CA LEU A 5 -24.78 -29.99 -39.26
C LEU A 5 -24.17 -28.59 -39.05
N VAL A 6 -24.99 -27.71 -38.49
CA VAL A 6 -24.58 -26.42 -37.91
C VAL A 6 -23.76 -26.73 -36.66
N ALA A 7 -22.46 -26.43 -36.69
CA ALA A 7 -21.62 -26.47 -35.51
C ALA A 7 -21.78 -25.16 -34.74
N ILE A 8 -22.54 -25.18 -33.66
CA ILE A 8 -22.61 -24.09 -32.68
C ILE A 8 -21.32 -24.14 -31.85
N LEU A 9 -20.39 -23.24 -32.15
CA LEU A 9 -19.25 -22.95 -31.27
C LEU A 9 -19.78 -22.22 -30.04
N ILE A 10 -20.01 -22.96 -28.94
CA ILE A 10 -20.25 -22.36 -27.63
C ILE A 10 -18.88 -21.83 -27.16
N LEU A 11 -18.62 -20.54 -27.38
CA LEU A 11 -17.57 -19.82 -26.67
C LEU A 11 -17.96 -19.80 -25.19
N GLY A 12 -17.46 -20.78 -24.45
CA GLY A 12 -17.52 -20.80 -22.99
C GLY A 12 -16.71 -19.62 -22.46
N PHE A 13 -17.39 -18.53 -22.14
CA PHE A 13 -16.85 -17.45 -21.32
C PHE A 13 -16.64 -18.00 -19.91
N CYS A 14 -15.49 -18.64 -19.70
CA CYS A 14 -15.03 -19.00 -18.37
C CYS A 14 -14.65 -17.68 -17.68
N ASN A 15 -15.64 -17.05 -17.03
CA ASN A 15 -15.37 -16.01 -16.04
C ASN A 15 -14.65 -16.69 -14.87
N LEU A 16 -13.33 -16.82 -15.00
CA LEU A 16 -12.42 -16.99 -13.86
C LEU A 16 -12.49 -15.69 -13.06
N ALA A 17 -13.58 -15.53 -12.30
CA ALA A 17 -13.59 -14.63 -11.17
C ALA A 17 -12.53 -15.15 -10.21
N CYS A 18 -11.33 -14.57 -10.29
CA CYS A 18 -10.27 -14.79 -9.32
C CYS A 18 -10.79 -14.23 -7.99
N SER A 19 -11.45 -15.08 -7.22
CA SER A 19 -11.82 -14.76 -5.85
C SER A 19 -10.53 -14.62 -5.06
N ALA A 20 -10.14 -13.37 -4.78
CA ALA A 20 -8.99 -13.07 -3.95
C ALA A 20 -9.18 -13.77 -2.60
N HIS A 21 -8.32 -14.76 -2.31
CA HIS A 21 -8.37 -15.46 -1.04
C HIS A 21 -8.00 -14.45 0.08
N PRO A 22 -8.82 -14.30 1.13
CA PRO A 22 -8.55 -13.32 2.18
C PRO A 22 -7.18 -13.49 2.85
N GLY A 23 -6.75 -14.74 3.09
CA GLY A 23 -5.43 -15.06 3.65
C GLY A 23 -4.27 -14.55 2.78
N LYS A 24 -4.28 -14.90 1.49
CA LYS A 24 -3.28 -14.43 0.52
C LYS A 24 -3.25 -12.90 0.39
N THR A 25 -4.42 -12.26 0.45
CA THR A 25 -4.50 -10.79 0.37
C THR A 25 -3.88 -10.12 1.60
N ASN A 26 -4.09 -10.68 2.79
CA ASN A 26 -3.47 -10.15 4.01
C ASN A 26 -1.94 -10.25 3.97
N GLU A 27 -1.40 -11.36 3.45
CA GLU A 27 0.04 -11.53 3.25
C GLU A 27 0.62 -10.52 2.26
N GLU A 28 -0.05 -10.28 1.12
CA GLU A 28 0.37 -9.26 0.14
C GLU A 28 0.46 -7.85 0.74
N ILE A 29 -0.50 -7.47 1.58
CA ILE A 29 -0.52 -6.15 2.25
C ILE A 29 0.58 -6.07 3.32
N ARG A 30 0.81 -7.13 4.09
CA ARG A 30 1.93 -7.20 5.04
C ARG A 30 3.27 -7.09 4.32
N GLN A 31 3.40 -7.73 3.16
CA GLN A 31 4.61 -7.63 2.34
C GLN A 31 4.84 -6.21 1.82
N VAL A 32 3.78 -5.47 1.47
CA VAL A 32 3.90 -4.04 1.11
C VAL A 32 4.53 -3.24 2.25
N LEU A 33 4.04 -3.40 3.49
CA LEU A 33 4.59 -2.70 4.65
C LEU A 33 6.02 -3.13 4.98
N GLU A 34 6.33 -4.42 4.85
CA GLU A 34 7.68 -4.93 5.08
C GLU A 34 8.67 -4.37 4.05
N SER A 35 8.33 -4.43 2.76
CA SER A 35 9.20 -3.91 1.71
C SER A 35 9.34 -2.38 1.79
N GLN A 36 8.29 -1.68 2.23
CA GLN A 36 8.34 -0.25 2.50
C GLN A 36 9.29 0.06 3.67
N LYS A 37 9.23 -0.69 4.77
CA LYS A 37 10.15 -0.59 5.92
C LYS A 37 11.59 -0.85 5.49
N GLU A 38 11.83 -1.92 4.74
CA GLU A 38 13.17 -2.24 4.22
C GLU A 38 13.73 -1.12 3.33
N ALA A 39 12.89 -0.49 2.50
CA ALA A 39 13.28 0.64 1.67
C ALA A 39 13.68 1.85 2.51
N TRP A 40 12.88 2.16 3.51
CA TRP A 40 13.23 3.20 4.46
C TRP A 40 14.57 2.94 5.15
N ASN A 41 14.75 1.73 5.69
CA ASN A 41 15.91 1.38 6.53
C ASN A 41 17.23 1.32 5.77
N ARG A 42 17.19 1.16 4.44
CA ARG A 42 18.37 1.27 3.55
C ARG A 42 18.56 2.67 2.95
N GLY A 43 17.78 3.66 3.38
CA GLY A 43 17.87 5.03 2.90
C GLY A 43 17.22 5.30 1.53
N ASP A 44 16.39 4.38 1.04
CA ASP A 44 15.76 4.41 -0.28
C ASP A 44 14.37 5.05 -0.19
N LEU A 45 14.33 6.39 -0.21
CA LEU A 45 13.08 7.13 -0.14
C LEU A 45 12.18 6.90 -1.35
N GLU A 46 12.76 6.73 -2.55
CA GLU A 46 11.96 6.44 -3.75
C GLU A 46 11.28 5.08 -3.62
N GLY A 47 12.03 4.05 -3.19
CA GLY A 47 11.52 2.72 -2.87
C GLY A 47 10.49 2.71 -1.76
N TYR A 48 10.58 3.59 -0.76
CA TYR A 48 9.54 3.76 0.25
C TYR A 48 8.25 4.32 -0.37
N MET A 49 8.40 5.29 -1.27
CA MET A 49 7.30 6.03 -1.88
C MET A 49 6.58 5.29 -3.01
N VAL A 50 7.17 4.23 -3.60
CA VAL A 50 6.50 3.43 -4.65
C VAL A 50 5.22 2.76 -4.15
N TYR A 51 5.08 2.55 -2.83
CA TYR A 51 3.92 1.92 -2.21
C TYR A 51 2.77 2.91 -1.94
N TYR A 52 3.00 4.21 -2.08
CA TYR A 52 1.92 5.20 -2.14
C TYR A 52 1.36 5.29 -3.55
N TRP A 53 0.06 5.56 -3.66
CA TRP A 53 -0.59 5.75 -4.94
C TRP A 53 -0.09 7.03 -5.60
N LYS A 54 0.60 6.89 -6.75
CA LYS A 54 1.11 8.01 -7.54
C LYS A 54 -0.04 8.72 -8.26
N SER A 55 -0.73 9.60 -7.53
CA SER A 55 -1.91 10.35 -7.97
C SER A 55 -2.04 11.66 -7.21
N ASP A 56 -2.68 12.66 -7.81
CA ASP A 56 -3.07 13.92 -7.17
C ASP A 56 -4.21 13.71 -6.15
N GLU A 57 -4.85 12.54 -6.14
CA GLU A 57 -5.90 12.17 -5.19
C GLU A 57 -5.38 11.47 -3.93
N LEU A 58 -4.09 11.13 -3.86
CA LEU A 58 -3.49 10.62 -2.64
C LEU A 58 -3.72 11.60 -1.48
N THR A 59 -4.09 11.09 -0.31
CA THR A 59 -4.23 11.92 0.89
C THR A 59 -3.35 11.42 2.02
N PHE A 60 -2.71 12.34 2.72
CA PHE A 60 -1.89 12.08 3.90
C PHE A 60 -2.26 13.04 5.01
N GLN A 61 -2.37 12.57 6.25
CA GLN A 61 -2.73 13.35 7.42
C GLN A 61 -1.78 13.05 8.57
N SER A 62 -1.28 14.10 9.21
CA SER A 62 -0.45 13.96 10.40
C SER A 62 -0.52 15.20 11.29
N GLY A 63 -0.82 14.97 12.58
CA GLY A 63 -1.18 16.05 13.50
C GLY A 63 -2.31 16.91 12.93
N ALA A 64 -2.14 18.23 12.93
CA ALA A 64 -3.10 19.17 12.34
C ALA A 64 -2.99 19.35 10.82
N ASN A 65 -2.07 18.64 10.15
CA ASN A 65 -1.75 18.87 8.74
C ASN A 65 -2.40 17.84 7.82
N ARG A 66 -2.90 18.30 6.67
CA ARG A 66 -3.37 17.46 5.56
C ARG A 66 -2.60 17.78 4.28
N ILE A 67 -2.15 16.74 3.60
CA ILE A 67 -1.45 16.79 2.31
C ILE A 67 -2.29 16.07 1.27
N LYS A 68 -2.32 16.62 0.06
CA LYS A 68 -2.94 16.01 -1.11
C LYS A 68 -1.90 15.90 -2.24
N GLY A 69 -1.92 14.76 -2.92
CA GLY A 69 -1.08 14.46 -4.07
C GLY A 69 0.27 13.82 -3.71
N TRP A 70 0.68 12.85 -4.53
CA TRP A 70 1.92 12.09 -4.33
C TRP A 70 3.17 12.98 -4.40
N ASN A 71 3.26 13.90 -5.36
CA ASN A 71 4.42 14.78 -5.50
C ASN A 71 4.62 15.68 -4.27
N THR A 72 3.52 16.27 -3.76
CA THR A 72 3.56 17.11 -2.55
C THR A 72 4.05 16.32 -1.34
N LEU A 73 3.59 15.06 -1.19
CA LEU A 73 4.03 14.17 -0.12
C LEU A 73 5.50 13.79 -0.27
N TYR A 74 5.94 13.43 -1.48
CA TYR A 74 7.33 13.09 -1.79
C TYR A 74 8.29 14.23 -1.44
N GLU A 75 7.98 15.46 -1.88
CA GLU A 75 8.81 16.63 -1.57
C GLU A 75 8.89 16.93 -0.08
N ARG A 76 7.78 16.74 0.67
CA ARG A 76 7.81 16.82 2.14
C ARG A 76 8.75 15.77 2.74
N TYR A 77 8.64 14.51 2.32
CA TYR A 77 9.53 13.47 2.84
C TYR A 77 10.99 13.79 2.55
N LYS A 78 11.30 14.16 1.30
CA LYS A 78 12.66 14.50 0.86
C LYS A 78 13.26 15.66 1.67
N LYS A 79 12.45 16.66 2.01
CA LYS A 79 12.88 17.79 2.85
C LYS A 79 13.16 17.38 4.30
N SER A 80 12.35 16.49 4.86
CA SER A 80 12.41 16.10 6.27
C SER A 80 13.38 14.95 6.56
N TYR A 81 13.53 14.02 5.61
CA TYR A 81 14.21 12.74 5.78
C TYR A 81 15.23 12.55 4.67
N SER A 82 16.50 12.79 5.01
CA SER A 82 17.66 12.58 4.14
C SER A 82 18.86 12.14 4.98
N GLY A 83 19.67 11.23 4.43
CA GLY A 83 20.83 10.66 5.10
C GLY A 83 20.47 10.07 6.47
N GLU A 84 21.21 10.44 7.51
CA GLU A 84 21.01 9.96 8.89
C GLU A 84 19.62 10.25 9.46
N LYS A 85 18.89 11.24 8.92
CA LYS A 85 17.54 11.58 9.39
C LYS A 85 16.49 10.53 9.06
N MET A 86 16.80 9.60 8.15
CA MET A 86 15.90 8.46 7.89
C MET A 86 15.89 7.52 9.09
N GLY A 87 17.00 7.28 9.78
CA GLY A 87 17.01 6.40 10.95
C GLY A 87 16.58 4.96 10.64
N GLN A 88 15.99 4.28 11.62
CA GLN A 88 15.47 2.91 11.51
C GLN A 88 14.00 2.88 11.87
N LEU A 89 13.16 2.54 10.89
CA LEU A 89 11.72 2.40 10.97
C LEU A 89 11.35 0.95 11.28
N ASP A 90 10.32 0.79 12.10
CA ASP A 90 9.68 -0.49 12.36
C ASP A 90 8.17 -0.33 12.46
N PHE A 91 7.45 -1.40 12.12
CA PHE A 91 6.00 -1.46 12.20
C PHE A 91 5.58 -2.63 13.10
N SER A 92 4.64 -2.38 14.01
CA SER A 92 4.10 -3.41 14.91
C SER A 92 2.58 -3.33 15.01
N ASP A 93 1.98 -4.33 15.66
CA ASP A 93 0.54 -4.42 15.94
C ASP A 93 -0.33 -4.25 14.68
N LEU A 94 0.12 -4.84 13.58
CA LEU A 94 -0.55 -4.74 12.29
C LEU A 94 -1.87 -5.53 12.27
N GLU A 95 -2.98 -4.80 12.15
CA GLU A 95 -4.31 -5.34 11.87
C GLU A 95 -4.72 -5.02 10.43
N VAL A 96 -4.93 -6.05 9.61
CA VAL A 96 -5.40 -5.90 8.23
C VAL A 96 -6.85 -6.36 8.15
N LYS A 97 -7.75 -5.51 7.62
CA LYS A 97 -9.12 -5.92 7.29
C LYS A 97 -9.49 -5.52 5.88
N LEU A 98 -10.07 -6.46 5.15
CA LEU A 98 -10.56 -6.22 3.79
C LEU A 98 -11.89 -5.45 3.84
N LEU A 99 -12.03 -4.46 2.97
CA LEU A 99 -13.24 -3.67 2.78
C LEU A 99 -14.01 -4.09 1.51
N GLY A 100 -13.46 -5.05 0.77
CA GLY A 100 -13.97 -5.57 -0.49
C GLY A 100 -12.85 -6.30 -1.23
N ARG A 101 -13.07 -6.62 -2.50
CA ARG A 101 -12.07 -7.31 -3.33
C ARG A 101 -10.79 -6.49 -3.54
N ASP A 102 -10.98 -5.18 -3.69
CA ASP A 102 -9.95 -4.26 -4.18
C ASP A 102 -9.55 -3.20 -3.15
N TYR A 103 -10.06 -3.28 -1.92
CA TYR A 103 -9.79 -2.32 -0.84
C TYR A 103 -9.53 -3.01 0.49
N ALA A 104 -8.64 -2.42 1.29
CA ALA A 104 -8.34 -2.85 2.64
C ALA A 104 -8.05 -1.64 3.53
N PHE A 105 -8.26 -1.81 4.84
CA PHE A 105 -7.71 -0.91 5.83
C PHE A 105 -6.67 -1.63 6.70
N VAL A 106 -5.67 -0.88 7.14
CA VAL A 106 -4.63 -1.35 8.06
C VAL A 106 -4.53 -0.41 9.24
N LEU A 107 -4.53 -0.96 10.45
CA LEU A 107 -4.10 -0.27 11.66
C LEU A 107 -2.72 -0.79 12.04
N GLY A 108 -1.91 0.06 12.66
CA GLY A 108 -0.62 -0.36 13.18
C GLY A 108 0.06 0.73 14.00
N ARG A 109 1.22 0.39 14.52
CA ARG A 109 2.13 1.30 15.20
C ARG A 109 3.38 1.48 14.36
N TRP A 110 3.95 2.67 14.40
CA TRP A 110 5.26 2.95 13.83
C TRP A 110 6.23 3.33 14.95
N ARG A 111 7.48 2.89 14.83
CA ARG A 111 8.60 3.31 15.67
C ARG A 111 9.74 3.75 14.76
N LEU A 112 10.33 4.90 15.04
CA LEU A 112 11.43 5.48 14.28
C LEU A 112 12.58 5.83 15.23
N MET A 113 13.70 5.13 15.10
CA MET A 113 14.93 5.41 15.83
C MET A 113 15.84 6.30 14.99
N ILE A 114 16.17 7.50 15.46
CA ILE A 114 17.12 8.42 14.82
C ILE A 114 18.22 8.71 15.82
N LYS A 115 19.42 8.11 15.62
CA LYS A 115 20.50 8.12 16.62
C LYS A 115 19.96 7.60 17.97
N ASP A 116 19.99 8.43 19.01
CA ASP A 116 19.50 8.09 20.35
C ASP A 116 18.07 8.62 20.64
N GLU A 117 17.39 9.18 19.63
CA GLU A 117 16.02 9.67 19.74
C GLU A 117 15.03 8.63 19.18
N GLU A 118 14.08 8.20 20.01
CA GLU A 118 12.96 7.36 19.58
C GLU A 118 11.71 8.21 19.37
N LYS A 119 11.06 8.01 18.22
CA LYS A 119 9.73 8.53 17.91
C LYS A 119 8.80 7.37 17.64
N GLY A 120 7.52 7.54 17.93
CA GLY A 120 6.54 6.54 17.59
C GLY A 120 5.12 7.06 17.69
N GLY A 121 4.21 6.24 17.22
CA GLY A 121 2.81 6.59 17.15
C GLY A 121 1.98 5.49 16.50
N VAL A 122 0.81 5.87 16.02
CA VAL A 122 -0.14 4.97 15.36
C VAL A 122 -0.45 5.45 13.96
N PHE A 123 -0.85 4.53 13.11
CA PHE A 123 -1.31 4.87 11.77
C PHE A 123 -2.57 4.10 11.39
N THR A 124 -3.32 4.69 10.46
CA THR A 124 -4.40 4.05 9.70
C THR A 124 -4.13 4.25 8.22
N LEU A 125 -4.07 3.15 7.47
CA LEU A 125 -3.90 3.17 6.02
C LEU A 125 -5.17 2.66 5.35
N ILE A 126 -5.57 3.30 4.25
CA ILE A 126 -6.47 2.71 3.27
C ILE A 126 -5.64 2.33 2.04
N LEU A 127 -5.71 1.06 1.66
CA LEU A 127 -5.05 0.55 0.47
C LEU A 127 -6.07 0.19 -0.59
N LYS A 128 -5.68 0.39 -1.85
CA LYS A 128 -6.41 -0.07 -3.04
C LYS A 128 -5.52 -0.98 -3.87
N ARG A 129 -6.10 -2.06 -4.39
CA ARG A 129 -5.45 -2.97 -5.33
C ARG A 129 -5.49 -2.35 -6.73
N PHE A 130 -4.32 -2.17 -7.34
CA PHE A 130 -4.14 -1.79 -8.73
C PHE A 130 -3.54 -2.97 -9.52
N PRO A 131 -3.49 -2.92 -10.87
CA PRO A 131 -2.79 -3.94 -11.66
C PRO A 131 -1.32 -4.13 -11.24
N ALA A 132 -0.66 -3.06 -10.78
CA ALA A 132 0.72 -3.08 -10.26
C ALA A 132 0.82 -3.47 -8.76
N GLY A 133 -0.26 -3.97 -8.17
CA GLY A 133 -0.35 -4.37 -6.76
C GLY A 133 -1.01 -3.33 -5.85
N TRP A 134 -0.95 -3.58 -4.54
CA TRP A 134 -1.54 -2.71 -3.53
C TRP A 134 -0.79 -1.37 -3.41
N ARG A 135 -1.54 -0.28 -3.26
CA ARG A 135 -1.00 1.05 -2.98
C ARG A 135 -1.81 1.73 -1.89
N ILE A 136 -1.12 2.49 -1.03
CA ILE A 136 -1.73 3.35 -0.02
C ILE A 136 -2.37 4.54 -0.74
N ILE A 137 -3.68 4.69 -0.59
CA ILE A 137 -4.46 5.82 -1.15
C ILE A 137 -4.82 6.87 -0.09
N HIS A 138 -4.78 6.48 1.18
CA HIS A 138 -4.94 7.36 2.33
C HIS A 138 -4.04 6.89 3.47
N ASP A 139 -3.37 7.82 4.11
CA ASP A 139 -2.52 7.59 5.29
C ASP A 139 -2.87 8.64 6.35
N HIS A 140 -3.23 8.18 7.54
CA HIS A 140 -3.35 9.01 8.72
C HIS A 140 -2.40 8.50 9.79
N THR A 141 -1.39 9.29 10.12
CA THR A 141 -0.33 8.96 11.07
C THR A 141 -0.23 10.01 12.18
N SER A 142 -0.34 9.59 13.43
CA SER A 142 -0.29 10.43 14.64
C SER A 142 0.79 9.99 15.61
#